data_AF-A0A350DF79-F1
#
_entry.id   AF-A0A350DF79-F1
#
_cell.length_a   1.000
_cell.length_b   1.000
_cell.length_c   1.000
_cell.angle_alpha   90.00
_cell.angle_beta   90.00
_cell.angle_gamma   90.00
#
_symmetry.space_group_name_H-M   'P 1'
#
loop_
_entity.id
_entity.type
_entity.pdbx_description
1 polymer ?
#
loop_
_entity_poly.entity_id
_entity_poly.type
_entity_poly.pdbx_seq_one_letter_code
_entity_poly.pdbx_strand_id
1 'polypeptide(L)' 'MNVQKMTDLPLEGQRVLIREDLNVPIKNGRVSSDARL' A
#
# COMPACT_ATOMS: atom_id res chain seq x y z
N MET A 1 2.21 20.25 -8.09
CA MET A 1 1.62 19.38 -7.05
C MET A 1 2.04 19.91 -5.69
N ASN A 2 1.09 20.31 -4.85
CA ASN A 2 1.34 20.69 -3.45
C ASN A 2 0.70 19.63 -2.55
N VAL A 3 1.39 18.50 -2.40
CA VAL A 3 0.94 17.37 -1.57
C VAL A 3 2.00 17.11 -0.50
N GLN A 4 1.57 16.82 0.72
CA GLN A 4 2.48 16.38 1.78
C GLN A 4 2.89 14.94 1.49
N LYS A 5 4.19 14.65 1.55
CA LYS A 5 4.69 13.29 1.36
C LYS A 5 4.65 12.56 2.69
N MET A 6 4.30 11.28 2.65
CA MET A 6 4.32 10.42 3.84
C MET A 6 5.71 10.35 4.48
N THR A 7 6.78 10.43 3.68
CA THR A 7 8.18 10.41 4.12
C THR A 7 8.54 11.57 5.05
N ASP A 8 7.76 12.65 5.01
CA ASP A 8 8.06 13.88 5.73
C ASP A 8 7.22 13.98 7.03
N LEU A 9 6.40 12.96 7.34
CA LEU A 9 5.51 12.93 8.50
C LEU A 9 6.12 12.09 9.64
N PRO A 10 6.00 12.52 10.92
CA PRO A 10 6.39 11.71 12.06
C PRO A 10 5.29 10.68 12.38
N LEU A 11 5.43 9.43 11.92
CA LEU A 11 4.38 8.40 12.03
C LEU A 11 4.46 7.51 13.29
N GLU A 12 5.47 7.70 14.14
CA GLU A 12 5.68 6.87 15.33
C GLU A 12 4.47 6.94 16.29
N GLY A 13 3.98 5.76 16.71
CA GLY A 13 2.81 5.63 17.57
C GLY A 13 1.47 5.96 16.90
N GLN A 14 1.45 6.29 15.61
CA GLN A 14 0.23 6.66 14.89
C GLN A 14 -0.38 5.47 14.15
N ARG A 15 -1.72 5.45 14.07
CA ARG A 15 -2.46 4.56 13.16
C ARG A 15 -2.61 5.27 11.83
N VAL A 16 -2.01 4.72 10.78
CA VAL A 16 -2.01 5.31 9.44
C VAL A 16 -2.91 4.51 8.52
N LEU A 17 -3.87 5.16 7.87
CA LEU A 17 -4.67 4.56 6.81
C LEU A 17 -3.91 4.73 5.49
N ILE A 18 -3.57 3.61 4.84
CA ILE A 18 -2.84 3.59 3.58
C ILE A 18 -3.71 2.95 2.51
N ARG A 19 -3.83 3.62 1.37
CA ARG A 19 -4.54 3.10 0.20
C ARG A 19 -3.53 2.54 -0.79
N GLU A 20 -3.44 1.22 -0.85
CA GLU A 20 -2.58 0.49 -1.77
C GLU A 20 -3.37 -0.10 -2.96
N ASP A 21 -2.70 -0.32 -4.09
CA ASP A 21 -3.24 -1.11 -5.21
C ASP A 21 -2.89 -2.60 -5.03
N LEU A 22 -3.57 -3.28 -4.11
CA LEU A 22 -3.40 -4.72 -3.89
C LEU A 22 -4.22 -5.58 -4.86
N ASN A 23 -4.69 -5.02 -5.98
CA ASN A 23 -5.49 -5.76 -6.95
C ASN A 23 -4.59 -6.65 -7.83
N VAL A 24 -4.30 -7.85 -7.31
CA VAL A 24 -3.46 -8.87 -7.94
C VAL A 24 -4.27 -10.05 -8.50
N PRO A 25 -3.78 -10.72 -9.55
CA PRO A 25 -4.43 -11.92 -10.06
C PRO A 25 -4.33 -13.08 -9.04
N ILE A 26 -5.49 -13.71 -8.77
CA ILE A 26 -5.62 -14.85 -7.86
C ILE A 26 -6.03 -16.10 -8.64
N LYS A 27 -5.35 -17.22 -8.38
CA LYS A 27 -5.70 -18.56 -8.91
C LYS A 27 -5.69 -19.57 -7.77
N ASN A 28 -6.80 -20.28 -7.58
CA ASN A 28 -6.97 -21.29 -6.51
C ASN A 28 -6.64 -20.75 -5.10
N GLY A 29 -7.06 -19.51 -4.81
CA GLY A 29 -6.79 -18.86 -3.52
C GLY A 29 -5.33 -18.45 -3.29
N ARG A 30 -4.47 -18.51 -4.32
CA ARG A 30 -3.08 -18.07 -4.26
C ARG A 30 -2.82 -16.95 -5.27
N VAL A 31 -1.99 -15.99 -4.88
CA VAL A 31 -1.52 -14.93 -5.78
C VAL A 31 -0.68 -15.56 -6.90
N SER A 32 -1.01 -15.26 -8.15
CA SER A 32 -0.26 -15.76 -9.31
C SER A 32 0.74 -14.74 -9.86
N SER A 33 0.63 -13.47 -9.46
CA SER A 33 1.62 -12.41 -9.73
C SER A 33 1.59 -11.39 -8.61
N ASP A 34 2.76 -11.04 -8.10
CA ASP A 34 2.99 -10.17 -6.95
C ASP A 34 3.48 -8.77 -7.33
N ALA A 35 3.43 -8.40 -8.61
CA ALA A 35 3.96 -7.12 -9.11
C ALA A 35 3.32 -5.84 -8.50
N ARG A 36 2.23 -5.98 -7.73
CA ARG A 36 1.54 -4.88 -7.04
C ARG A 36 1.47 -5.06 -5.52
N LEU A 37 2.08 -6.13 -4.99
CA LEU A 37 2.29 -6.34 -3.56
C LEU A 37 3.63 -5.71 -3.16
#